data_AF-A0A0G0IN22-F1
#
_entry.id   AF-A0A0G0IN22-F1
#
_cell.length_a   1.000
_cell.length_b   1.000
_cell.length_c   1.000
_cell.angle_alpha   90.00
_cell.angle_beta   90.00
_cell.angle_gamma   90.00
#
_symmetry.space_group_name_H-M   'P 1'
#
loop_
_entity.id
_entity.type
_entity.pdbx_description
1 polymer ?
#
loop_
_entity_poly.entity_id
_entity_poly.type
_entity_poly.pdbx_seq_one_letter_code
_entity_poly.pdbx_strand_id
1 'polypeptide(L)' 'MGNTIEDLRMTQGFPYKNLLTIGFMDTKDLEQYKKSFDIVLPEDSNFSHINKLIENILSP' A
#
# COMPACT_ATOMS: atom_id res chain seq x y z
N MET A 1 -0.43 -2.83 -4.35
CA MET A 1 -0.19 -1.38 -4.25
C MET A 1 -1.16 -0.70 -5.21
N GLY A 2 -1.69 0.47 -4.88
CA GLY A 2 -2.65 1.17 -5.73
C GLY A 2 -2.76 2.63 -5.38
N ASN A 3 -3.37 3.40 -6.28
CA ASN A 3 -3.59 4.83 -6.12
C ASN A 3 -5.06 5.14 -5.79
N THR A 4 -5.96 4.16 -5.91
CA THR A 4 -7.39 4.28 -5.59
C THR A 4 -7.80 3.22 -4.58
N ILE A 5 -8.89 3.41 -3.85
CA ILE A 5 -9.37 2.42 -2.89
C ILE A 5 -9.89 1.18 -3.62
N GLU A 6 -10.45 1.36 -4.82
CA GLU A 6 -10.91 0.31 -5.70
C GLU A 6 -9.78 -0.68 -6.06
N ASP A 7 -8.52 -0.24 -6.05
CA ASP A 7 -7.35 -1.09 -6.29
C ASP A 7 -7.20 -2.23 -5.26
N LEU A 8 -7.78 -2.08 -4.06
CA LEU A 8 -7.82 -3.19 -3.08
C LEU A 8 -8.56 -4.41 -3.65
N ARG A 9 -9.51 -4.19 -4.58
CA ARG A 9 -10.25 -5.27 -5.24
C ARG A 9 -9.37 -6.13 -6.14
N MET A 10 -8.18 -5.66 -6.55
CA MET A 10 -7.20 -6.48 -7.28
C MET A 10 -6.71 -7.69 -6.48
N THR A 11 -6.84 -7.64 -5.15
CA THR A 11 -6.45 -8.75 -4.27
C THR A 11 -7.60 -9.74 -4.01
N GLN A 12 -8.82 -9.43 -4.43
CA GLN A 12 -9.98 -10.29 -4.22
C GLN A 12 -9.85 -11.60 -5.00
N GLY A 13 -10.24 -12.71 -4.37
CA GLY A 13 -10.22 -14.04 -4.98
C GLY A 13 -8.90 -14.81 -4.81
N PHE A 14 -7.88 -14.22 -4.18
CA PHE A 14 -6.61 -14.87 -3.91
C PHE A 14 -6.41 -15.17 -2.42
N PRO A 15 -6.04 -16.41 -2.04
CA PRO A 15 -5.79 -16.76 -0.65
C PRO A 15 -4.36 -16.39 -0.23
N TYR A 16 -4.13 -15.14 0.14
CA TYR A 16 -2.84 -14.71 0.68
C TYR A 16 -2.66 -15.15 2.13
N LYS A 17 -1.51 -15.74 2.46
CA LYS A 17 -1.14 -16.06 3.86
C LYS A 17 -0.88 -14.79 4.68
N ASN A 18 -0.20 -13.81 4.07
CA ASN A 18 0.03 -12.48 4.61
C ASN A 18 -0.21 -11.49 3.47
N LEU A 19 -0.89 -10.38 3.75
CA LEU A 19 -1.17 -9.31 2.79
C LEU A 19 -0.78 -7.98 3.43
N LEU A 20 0.02 -7.19 2.73
CA LEU A 20 0.33 -5.81 3.08
C LEU A 20 -0.12 -4.92 1.92
N THR A 21 -0.97 -3.95 2.21
CA THR A 21 -1.56 -3.04 1.24
C THR A 21 -0.94 -1.65 1.38
N ILE A 22 -0.59 -1.06 0.24
CA ILE A 22 0.04 0.26 0.18
C ILE A 22 -0.75 1.13 -0.79
N GLY A 23 -1.26 2.25 -0.29
CA GLY A 23 -2.01 3.25 -1.03
C GLY A 23 -1.19 4.52 -1.26
N PHE A 24 -1.12 4.97 -2.51
CA PHE A 24 -0.57 6.28 -2.87
C PHE A 24 -1.73 7.26 -3.02
N MET A 25 -1.73 8.33 -2.24
CA MET A 25 -2.92 9.15 -1.99
C MET A 25 -2.67 10.61 -2.34
N ASP A 26 -3.62 11.21 -3.08
CA ASP A 26 -3.76 12.67 -3.19
C ASP A 26 -4.53 13.19 -1.96
N THR A 27 -4.15 14.39 -1.52
CA THR A 27 -4.49 15.11 -0.29
C THR A 27 -5.97 15.14 0.14
N LYS A 28 -6.91 14.82 -0.74
CA LYS A 28 -8.34 14.98 -0.52
C LYS A 28 -8.97 13.87 0.33
N ASP A 29 -8.37 12.68 0.39
CA ASP A 29 -9.01 11.48 0.95
C ASP A 29 -8.19 10.76 2.04
N LEU A 30 -7.29 11.48 2.72
CA LEU A 30 -6.35 10.92 3.72
C LEU A 30 -7.01 9.98 4.74
N GLU A 31 -8.14 10.37 5.31
CA GLU A 31 -8.81 9.57 6.34
C GLU A 31 -9.45 8.30 5.79
N GLN A 32 -9.87 8.30 4.52
CA GLN A 32 -10.41 7.12 3.88
C GLN A 32 -9.28 6.14 3.52
N TYR A 33 -8.13 6.65 3.07
CA TYR A 33 -6.96 5.82 2.77
C TYR A 33 -6.37 5.19 4.03
N LYS A 34 -6.23 5.95 5.13
CA LYS A 34 -5.75 5.43 6.42
C LYS A 34 -6.60 4.29 6.98
N LYS A 35 -7.90 4.27 6.66
CA LYS A 35 -8.82 3.20 7.07
C LYS A 35 -8.77 1.98 6.15
N SER A 36 -8.30 2.15 4.92
CA SER A 36 -8.41 1.14 3.86
C SER A 36 -7.08 0.44 3.56
N PHE A 37 -5.95 1.13 3.75
CA PHE A 37 -4.60 0.61 3.48
C PHE A 37 -3.78 0.49 4.77
N ASP A 38 -2.86 -0.48 4.80
CA ASP A 38 -1.92 -0.65 5.92
C ASP A 38 -0.86 0.46 5.95
N ILE A 39 -0.40 0.88 4.77
CA ILE A 39 0.55 1.97 4.58
C ILE A 39 -0.05 2.97 3.58
N VAL A 40 -0.02 4.25 3.94
CA VAL A 40 -0.44 5.35 3.07
C VAL A 40 0.74 6.27 2.82
N LEU A 41 1.03 6.54 1.56
CA LEU A 41 2.06 7.48 1.13
C LEU A 41 1.41 8.60 0.31
N PRO A 42 1.89 9.85 0.41
CA PRO A 42 1.60 10.88 -0.58
C PRO A 42 1.90 10.39 -2.00
N GLU A 43 1.10 10.78 -2.99
CA GLU A 43 1.24 10.32 -4.38
C GLU A 43 2.61 10.62 -5.00
N ASP A 44 3.27 11.71 -4.58
CA ASP A 44 4.60 12.12 -5.02
C ASP A 44 5.76 11.47 -4.23
N SER A 45 5.45 10.53 -3.33
CA SER A 45 6.46 9.85 -2.53
C SER A 45 7.34 8.95 -3.38
N ASN A 46 8.64 8.96 -3.08
CA ASN A 46 9.55 7.99 -3.66
C ASN A 46 9.41 6.61 -2.97
N PHE A 47 9.90 5.56 -3.65
CA PHE A 47 9.79 4.17 -3.19
C PHE A 47 10.88 3.77 -2.18
N SER A 48 11.72 4.70 -1.69
CA SER A 48 12.88 4.32 -0.86
C SER A 48 12.49 3.59 0.44
N HIS A 49 11.39 4.01 1.09
CA HIS A 49 10.87 3.35 2.28
C HIS A 49 10.31 1.96 1.99
N ILE A 50 9.63 1.80 0.85
CA ILE A 50 9.11 0.51 0.40
C ILE A 50 10.25 -0.44 0.04
N ASN A 51 11.27 0.05 -0.66
CA ASN A 51 12.43 -0.76 -1.04
C ASN A 51 13.16 -1.28 0.19
N LYS A 52 13.41 -0.43 1.20
CA LYS A 52 14.00 -0.85 2.48
C LYS A 52 13.14 -1.88 3.21
N LEU A 53 11.82 -1.72 3.19
CA LEU A 53 10.91 -2.70 3.78
C LEU A 53 11.01 -4.04 3.06
N ILE A 54 11.01 -4.04 1.73
CA ILE A 54 11.15 -5.25 0.91
C ILE A 54 12.52 -5.90 1.14
N GLU A 55 13.59 -5.13 1.21
CA GLU A 55 14.95 -5.62 1.51
C GLU A 55 14.96 -6.36 2.86
N ASN A 56 14.38 -5.79 3.91
CA ASN A 56 14.29 -6.43 5.22
C ASN A 56 13.44 -7.72 5.21
N ILE A 57 12.44 -7.82 4.33
CA ILE A 57 11.60 -9.02 4.20
C ILE A 57 12.32 -10.11 3.39
N LEU A 58 13.05 -9.73 2.34
CA LEU A 58 13.68 -10.66 1.39
C LEU A 58 15.11 -11.06 1.78
N SER A 59 15.77 -10.27 2.62
CA SER A 59 17.15 -10.50 3.07
C SER A 59 17.18 -10.75 4.59
N PRO A 60 16.80 -11.96 5.04
CA PRO A 60 16.82 -12.33 6.46
C PRO A 60 18.24 -12.41 7.04
#